data_AF-A0A3D4B7U0-F1
#
_entry.id   AF-A0A3D4B7U0-F1
#
_cell.length_a   1.000
_cell.length_b   1.000
_cell.length_c   1.000
_cell.angle_alpha   90.00
_cell.angle_beta   90.00
_cell.angle_gamma   90.00
#
_symmetry.space_group_name_H-M   'P 1'
#
loop_
_entity.id
_entity.type
_entity.pdbx_description
1 polymer ?
#
loop_
_entity_poly.entity_id
_entity_poly.type
_entity_poly.pdbx_seq_one_letter_code
_entity_poly.pdbx_strand_id
1 'polypeptide(L)'
;MPPILGLVSIGQSPRPDYIEAFQPYAPNAEIRVAGALDNLSDAQINAYTGTEGDYPLLVRLANGRPVEIDLSVLAPLVEKQAQRLAEAGASLVVVMCAGGFPDIACTAPVLLPGQILPAVVKAICKTMVIGVVTPI
;
A
#
# COMPACT_ATOMS: atom_id res chain seq x y z
N MET A 1 16.71 -19.83 -0.45
CA MET A 1 15.34 -19.38 -0.19
C MET A 1 14.97 -18.38 -1.26
N PRO A 2 13.75 -18.39 -1.83
CA PRO A 2 13.32 -17.36 -2.76
C PRO A 2 13.37 -15.97 -2.07
N PRO A 3 13.68 -14.88 -2.80
CA PRO A 3 13.53 -13.53 -2.25
C PRO A 3 12.07 -13.27 -1.88
N ILE A 4 11.85 -12.53 -0.80
CA ILE A 4 10.50 -12.17 -0.35
C ILE A 4 10.12 -10.81 -0.94
N LEU A 5 8.97 -10.77 -1.63
CA LEU A 5 8.31 -9.54 -2.06
C LEU A 5 7.20 -9.21 -1.06
N GLY A 6 7.42 -8.17 -0.26
CA GLY A 6 6.44 -7.67 0.70
C GLY A 6 5.44 -6.72 0.04
N LEU A 7 4.15 -6.93 0.26
CA LEU A 7 3.08 -6.03 -0.19
C LEU A 7 2.34 -5.50 1.04
N VAL A 8 2.34 -4.17 1.22
CA VAL A 8 1.61 -3.52 2.31
C VAL A 8 0.28 -2.97 1.78
N SER A 9 -0.82 -3.60 2.16
CA SER A 9 -2.17 -3.06 1.94
C SER A 9 -2.42 -1.92 2.93
N ILE A 10 -3.00 -0.80 2.48
CA ILE A 10 -3.45 0.28 3.37
C ILE A 10 -4.67 -0.11 4.22
N GLY A 11 -5.31 -1.24 3.90
CA GLY A 11 -6.39 -1.84 4.69
C GLY A 11 -5.92 -3.04 5.47
N GLN A 12 -6.67 -4.13 5.34
CA GLN A 12 -6.39 -5.40 6.01
C GLN A 12 -5.94 -6.47 5.01
N SER A 13 -5.25 -7.47 5.52
CA SER A 13 -4.99 -8.77 4.92
C SER A 13 -6.04 -9.79 5.41
N PRO A 14 -6.24 -10.91 4.71
CA PRO A 14 -5.57 -11.34 3.49
C PRO A 14 -6.00 -10.55 2.24
N ARG A 15 -5.13 -10.50 1.22
CA ARG A 15 -5.41 -9.96 -0.12
C ARG A 15 -4.96 -10.94 -1.21
N PRO A 16 -5.71 -12.03 -1.43
CA PRO A 16 -5.38 -13.01 -2.47
C PRO A 16 -5.32 -12.34 -3.85
N ASP A 17 -6.14 -11.32 -4.08
CA ASP A 17 -6.14 -10.51 -5.31
C ASP A 17 -4.80 -9.83 -5.58
N TYR A 18 -4.06 -9.42 -4.55
CA TYR A 18 -2.71 -8.86 -4.71
C TYR A 18 -1.68 -9.95 -5.05
N ILE A 19 -1.78 -11.11 -4.42
CA ILE A 19 -0.89 -12.23 -4.70
C ILE A 19 -1.07 -12.67 -6.16
N GLU A 20 -2.31 -12.91 -6.58
CA GLU A 20 -2.67 -13.31 -7.95
C GLU A 20 -2.18 -12.30 -8.99
N ALA A 21 -2.31 -11.00 -8.71
CA ALA A 21 -1.88 -9.95 -9.63
C ALA A 21 -0.34 -9.87 -9.79
N PHE A 22 0.42 -10.13 -8.73
CA PHE A 22 1.88 -9.97 -8.74
C PHE A 22 2.63 -11.27 -9.08
N GLN A 23 2.05 -12.45 -8.80
CA GLN A 23 2.69 -13.74 -9.02
C GLN A 23 3.26 -13.92 -10.45
N PRO A 24 2.56 -13.51 -11.54
CA PRO A 24 3.09 -13.65 -12.89
C PRO A 24 4.35 -12.81 -13.17
N TYR A 25 4.50 -11.69 -12.46
CA TYR A 25 5.61 -10.74 -12.65
C TYR A 25 6.78 -11.00 -11.68
N ALA A 26 6.55 -11.77 -10.62
CA ALA A 26 7.57 -12.16 -9.64
C ALA A 26 7.58 -13.68 -9.40
N PRO A 27 7.73 -14.52 -10.45
CA PRO A 27 7.53 -15.97 -10.35
C PRO A 27 8.53 -16.68 -9.43
N ASN A 28 9.68 -16.06 -9.16
CA ASN A 28 10.72 -16.60 -8.31
C ASN A 28 10.70 -16.03 -6.88
N ALA A 29 9.76 -15.14 -6.56
CA ALA A 29 9.65 -14.51 -5.26
C ALA A 29 8.53 -15.16 -4.43
N GLU A 30 8.74 -15.21 -3.11
CA GLU A 30 7.66 -15.48 -2.16
C GLU A 30 6.91 -14.17 -1.89
N ILE A 31 5.64 -14.09 -2.26
CA ILE A 31 4.83 -12.89 -2.02
C ILE A 31 4.22 -12.98 -0.61
N ARG A 32 4.45 -11.95 0.20
CA ARG A 32 3.84 -11.82 1.54
C ARG A 32 3.05 -10.52 1.61
N VAL A 33 1.81 -10.60 2.10
CA VAL A 33 0.96 -9.43 2.27
C VAL A 33 0.80 -9.12 3.76
N ALA A 34 0.92 -7.84 4.12
CA ALA A 34 0.52 -7.32 5.43
C ALA A 34 -0.46 -6.15 5.25
N GLY A 35 -1.46 -6.05 6.10
CA GLY A 35 -2.36 -4.91 6.15
C GLY A 35 -1.97 -3.91 7.24
N ALA A 36 -1.98 -2.62 6.90
CA ALA A 36 -1.77 -1.54 7.85
C ALA A 36 -2.74 -1.62 9.05
N LEU A 37 -3.93 -2.20 8.84
CA LEU A 37 -5.00 -2.31 9.84
C LEU A 37 -5.17 -3.73 10.44
N ASP A 38 -4.26 -4.68 10.18
CA ASP A 38 -4.42 -6.11 10.58
C ASP A 38 -4.54 -6.34 12.09
N ASN A 39 -3.97 -5.45 12.89
CA ASN A 39 -3.89 -5.61 14.36
C ASN A 39 -4.78 -4.59 15.09
N LEU A 40 -5.75 -4.02 14.40
CA LEU A 40 -6.68 -3.03 14.94
C LEU A 40 -8.08 -3.66 15.03
N SER A 41 -8.75 -3.43 16.15
CA SER A 41 -10.16 -3.73 16.30
C SER A 41 -11.03 -2.76 15.50
N ASP A 42 -12.27 -3.15 15.20
CA ASP A 42 -13.24 -2.27 14.53
C ASP A 42 -13.43 -0.94 15.27
N ALA A 43 -13.41 -0.96 16.61
CA ALA A 43 -13.52 0.26 17.42
C ALA A 43 -12.31 1.19 17.22
N GLN A 44 -11.09 0.64 17.14
CA GLN A 44 -9.89 1.43 16.87
C GLN A 44 -9.88 1.99 15.44
N ILE A 45 -10.34 1.20 14.47
CA ILE A 45 -10.47 1.66 13.08
C ILE A 45 -11.50 2.79 13.00
N ASN A 46 -12.67 2.62 13.61
CA ASN A 46 -13.71 3.64 13.64
C ASN A 46 -13.28 4.91 14.40
N ALA A 47 -12.36 4.81 15.38
CA ALA A 47 -11.80 5.99 16.03
C ALA A 47 -10.94 6.85 15.09
N TYR A 48 -10.40 6.24 14.03
CA TYR A 48 -9.70 6.98 12.97
C TYR A 48 -10.64 7.56 11.91
N THR A 49 -11.84 6.97 11.74
CA THR A 49 -12.83 7.50 10.81
C THR A 49 -13.35 8.85 11.33
N GLY A 50 -13.25 9.89 10.51
CA GLY A 50 -13.58 11.27 10.91
C GLY A 50 -12.41 12.06 11.50
N THR A 51 -11.19 11.53 11.47
CA THR A 51 -9.98 12.35 11.67
C THR A 51 -9.95 13.43 10.60
N GLU A 52 -9.94 14.71 11.01
CA GLU A 52 -9.74 15.81 10.06
C GLU A 52 -8.35 15.70 9.43
N GLY A 53 -8.31 15.84 8.11
CA GLY A 53 -7.07 15.81 7.35
C GLY A 53 -7.33 16.15 5.88
N ASP A 54 -6.25 16.49 5.19
CA ASP A 54 -6.30 17.01 3.83
C ASP A 54 -6.25 15.90 2.77
N TYR A 55 -6.03 14.64 3.16
CA TYR A 55 -5.86 13.54 2.22
C TYR A 55 -6.50 12.23 2.71
N PRO A 56 -7.84 12.16 2.77
CA PRO A 56 -8.55 10.93 3.07
C PRO A 56 -8.31 9.88 1.98
N LEU A 57 -8.03 8.65 2.40
CA LEU A 57 -7.92 7.49 1.52
C LEU A 57 -9.05 6.51 1.80
N LEU A 58 -9.72 6.08 0.73
CA LEU A 58 -10.72 5.03 0.79
C LEU A 58 -10.02 3.68 0.99
N VAL A 59 -10.31 3.04 2.10
CA VAL A 59 -9.74 1.76 2.52
C VAL A 59 -10.82 0.70 2.55
N ARG A 60 -10.53 -0.47 1.99
CA ARG A 60 -11.41 -1.64 2.10
C ARG A 60 -10.95 -2.56 3.24
N LEU A 61 -11.82 -2.80 4.21
CA LEU A 61 -11.58 -3.75 5.31
C LEU A 61 -11.73 -5.20 4.83
N ALA A 62 -11.29 -6.16 5.65
CA ALA A 62 -11.35 -7.59 5.32
C ALA A 62 -12.79 -8.09 5.10
N ASN A 63 -13.77 -7.50 5.79
CA ASN A 63 -15.20 -7.77 5.61
C ASN A 63 -15.82 -7.05 4.39
N GLY A 64 -15.03 -6.33 3.59
CA GLY A 64 -15.48 -5.59 2.42
C GLY A 64 -16.04 -4.19 2.71
N ARG A 65 -16.23 -3.82 3.99
CA ARG A 65 -16.70 -2.49 4.38
C ARG A 65 -15.69 -1.41 3.97
N PRO A 66 -16.12 -0.35 3.25
CA PRO A 66 -15.27 0.81 3.03
C PRO A 66 -15.18 1.66 4.30
N VAL A 67 -13.99 2.19 4.57
CA VAL A 67 -13.75 3.23 5.57
C VAL A 67 -12.82 4.28 4.98
N GLU A 68 -13.00 5.53 5.34
CA GLU A 68 -12.07 6.61 4.99
C GLU A 68 -11.16 6.89 6.17
N ILE A 69 -9.86 6.88 5.91
CA ILE A 69 -8.83 7.18 6.90
C ILE A 69 -7.83 8.14 6.25
N ASP A 70 -7.49 9.21 6.95
CA ASP A 70 -6.52 10.18 6.45
C ASP A 70 -5.11 9.58 6.30
N LEU A 71 -4.39 10.06 5.30
CA LEU A 71 -3.01 9.65 5.03
C LEU A 71 -2.10 9.81 6.24
N SER A 72 -2.26 10.86 7.06
CA SER A 72 -1.44 11.10 8.25
C SER A 72 -1.54 9.97 9.29
N VAL A 73 -2.70 9.30 9.35
CA VAL A 73 -2.92 8.13 10.20
C VAL A 73 -2.38 6.87 9.53
N LEU A 74 -2.60 6.72 8.22
CA LEU A 74 -2.17 5.51 7.48
C LEU A 74 -0.66 5.41 7.30
N ALA A 75 0.05 6.51 7.06
CA ALA A 75 1.49 6.54 6.82
C ALA A 75 2.31 5.82 7.91
N PRO A 76 2.17 6.14 9.21
CA PRO A 76 2.92 5.43 10.26
C PRO A 76 2.51 3.96 10.39
N LEU A 77 1.25 3.61 10.12
CA LEU A 77 0.78 2.22 10.15
C LEU A 77 1.37 1.38 9.00
N VAL A 78 1.43 1.97 7.81
CA VAL A 78 2.07 1.38 6.62
C VAL A 78 3.56 1.20 6.86
N GLU A 79 4.24 2.21 7.40
CA GLU A 79 5.67 2.13 7.73
C GLU A 79 5.98 0.99 8.69
N LYS A 80 5.18 0.86 9.75
CA LYS A 80 5.32 -0.24 10.71
C LYS A 80 5.20 -1.62 10.04
N GLN A 81 4.27 -1.81 9.11
CA GLN A 81 4.13 -3.08 8.40
C GLN A 81 5.24 -3.30 7.36
N ALA A 82 5.72 -2.25 6.70
CA ALA A 82 6.86 -2.32 5.81
C ALA A 82 8.11 -2.79 6.57
N GLN A 83 8.38 -2.19 7.73
CA GLN A 83 9.49 -2.57 8.58
C GLN A 83 9.34 -4.01 9.10
N ARG A 84 8.14 -4.43 9.49
CA ARG A 84 7.87 -5.82 9.88
C ARG A 84 8.16 -6.82 8.76
N LEU A 85 7.79 -6.48 7.51
CA LEU A 85 8.09 -7.32 6.35
C LEU A 85 9.60 -7.38 6.09
N ALA A 86 10.30 -6.26 6.22
CA ALA A 86 11.76 -6.21 6.07
C ALA A 86 12.47 -7.07 7.14
N GLU A 87 12.05 -6.96 8.40
CA GLU A 87 12.55 -7.81 9.50
C GLU A 87 12.27 -9.30 9.27
N ALA A 88 11.17 -9.63 8.59
CA ALA A 88 10.83 -10.99 8.17
C ALA A 88 11.58 -11.46 6.90
N GLY A 89 12.51 -10.66 6.38
CA GLY A 89 13.38 -11.00 5.26
C GLY A 89 12.92 -10.48 3.89
N ALA A 90 11.96 -9.56 3.82
CA ALA A 90 11.57 -8.93 2.56
C ALA A 90 12.76 -8.23 1.90
N SER A 91 13.05 -8.60 0.65
CA SER A 91 14.10 -7.98 -0.17
C SER A 91 13.61 -6.68 -0.82
N LEU A 92 12.29 -6.52 -0.91
CA LEU A 92 11.60 -5.36 -1.47
C LEU A 92 10.21 -5.27 -0.83
N VAL A 93 9.76 -4.07 -0.53
CA VAL A 93 8.39 -3.80 -0.07
C VAL A 93 7.68 -2.87 -1.05
N VAL A 94 6.40 -3.13 -1.33
CA VAL A 94 5.55 -2.27 -2.16
C VAL A 94 4.37 -1.80 -1.32
N VAL A 95 4.14 -0.49 -1.25
CA VAL A 95 2.92 0.05 -0.65
C VAL A 95 1.81 -0.04 -1.70
N MET A 96 0.75 -0.79 -1.43
CA MET A 96 -0.33 -1.06 -2.36
C MET A 96 -1.36 0.09 -2.38
N CYS A 97 -0.89 1.28 -2.71
CA CYS A 97 -1.70 2.49 -2.85
C CYS A 97 -1.11 3.43 -3.93
N ALA A 98 -2.00 4.10 -4.67
CA ALA A 98 -1.62 5.19 -5.58
C ALA A 98 -1.61 6.57 -4.91
N GLY A 99 -1.95 6.65 -3.62
CA GLY A 99 -1.96 7.88 -2.83
C GLY A 99 -0.55 8.43 -2.62
N GLY A 100 -0.48 9.74 -2.33
CA GLY A 100 0.77 10.48 -2.14
C GLY A 100 1.46 10.22 -0.80
N PHE A 101 1.76 8.95 -0.50
CA PHE A 101 2.52 8.59 0.71
C PHE A 101 3.89 9.29 0.73
N PRO A 102 4.32 9.77 1.90
CA PRO A 102 5.70 10.23 2.09
C PRO A 102 6.67 9.05 1.97
N ASP A 103 7.96 9.36 2.00
CA ASP A 103 8.99 8.32 2.08
C ASP A 103 8.78 7.47 3.34
N ILE A 104 8.91 6.16 3.17
CA ILE A 104 8.71 5.18 4.24
C ILE A 104 10.07 4.77 4.77
N ALA A 105 10.32 5.02 6.06
CA ALA A 105 11.56 4.60 6.69
C ALA A 105 11.55 3.07 6.90
N CYS A 106 12.28 2.36 6.05
CA CYS A 106 12.36 0.90 6.08
C CYS A 106 13.78 0.45 5.74
N THR A 107 14.21 -0.65 6.37
CA THR A 107 15.53 -1.25 6.10
C THR A 107 15.61 -1.93 4.72
N ALA A 108 14.48 -2.37 4.17
CA ALA A 108 14.37 -2.83 2.79
C ALA A 108 13.96 -1.68 1.86
N PRO A 109 14.34 -1.72 0.56
CA PRO A 109 13.81 -0.77 -0.42
C PRO A 109 12.28 -0.78 -0.45
N VAL A 110 11.66 0.40 -0.53
CA VAL A 110 10.21 0.56 -0.61
C VAL A 110 9.82 1.20 -1.93
N LEU A 111 8.89 0.57 -2.65
CA LEU A 111 8.27 1.12 -3.84
C LEU A 111 6.94 1.78 -3.49
N LEU A 112 6.80 3.02 -3.93
CA LEU A 112 5.56 3.81 -3.81
C LEU A 112 4.95 4.00 -5.21
N PRO A 113 3.91 3.23 -5.57
CA PRO A 113 3.27 3.34 -6.89
C PRO A 113 2.79 4.76 -7.20
N GLY A 114 2.30 5.49 -6.19
CA GLY A 114 1.89 6.89 -6.30
C GLY A 114 3.01 7.85 -6.72
N GLN A 115 4.29 7.49 -6.56
CA GLN A 115 5.43 8.27 -7.05
C GLN A 115 5.97 7.72 -8.37
N ILE A 116 6.06 6.39 -8.49
CA ILE A 116 6.65 5.72 -9.66
C ILE A 116 5.82 5.97 -10.93
N LEU A 117 4.50 5.78 -10.87
CA LEU A 117 3.67 5.89 -12.06
C LEU A 117 3.68 7.32 -12.64
N PRO A 118 3.47 8.41 -11.86
CA PRO A 118 3.59 9.77 -12.38
C PRO A 118 4.97 10.07 -12.96
N ALA A 119 6.05 9.59 -12.34
CA ALA A 119 7.41 9.82 -12.83
C ALA A 119 7.64 9.14 -14.19
N VAL A 120 7.23 7.88 -14.34
CA VAL A 120 7.31 7.14 -15.61
C VAL A 120 6.46 7.84 -16.68
N VAL A 121 5.21 8.15 -16.36
CA VAL A 121 4.28 8.80 -17.29
C VAL A 121 4.82 10.15 -17.76
N LYS A 122 5.38 10.98 -16.85
CA LYS A 122 6.00 12.27 -17.21
C LYS A 122 7.20 12.12 -18.14
N ALA A 123 7.96 11.02 -18.01
CA ALA A 123 9.11 10.77 -18.87
C ALA A 123 8.71 10.43 -20.31
N ILE A 124 7.62 9.66 -20.49
CA ILE A 124 7.17 9.18 -21.81
C ILE A 124 6.15 10.11 -22.49
N CYS A 125 5.28 10.78 -21.72
CA CYS A 125 4.14 11.55 -22.21
C CYS A 125 4.41 13.07 -22.20
N LYS A 126 5.51 13.54 -22.80
CA LYS A 126 5.90 14.97 -22.72
C LYS A 126 4.89 15.96 -23.32
N THR A 127 4.16 15.55 -24.36
CA THR A 127 3.22 16.40 -25.12
C THR A 127 1.84 15.76 -25.28
N MET A 128 1.58 14.65 -24.59
CA MET A 128 0.31 13.91 -24.70
C MET A 128 -0.65 14.31 -23.58
N VAL A 129 -1.94 14.24 -23.85
CA VAL A 129 -3.00 14.36 -22.84
C VAL A 129 -3.21 12.98 -22.22
N ILE A 130 -3.14 12.89 -20.90
CA ILE A 130 -3.35 11.65 -20.15
C ILE A 130 -4.72 11.71 -19.49
N GLY A 131 -5.57 10.74 -19.81
CA GLY A 131 -6.81 10.50 -19.05
C GLY A 131 -6.51 9.63 -17.83
N VAL A 132 -7.04 10.01 -16.67
CA VAL A 132 -6.94 9.25 -15.42
C VAL A 132 -8.34 8.82 -15.00
N VAL A 133 -8.50 7.53 -14.72
CA VAL A 133 -9.75 6.94 -14.21
C VAL A 133 -9.42 6.28 -12.88
N THR A 134 -10.14 6.66 -11.83
CA THR A 134 -10.00 6.06 -10.50
C THR A 134 -11.34 5.46 -10.08
N PRO A 135 -11.34 4.36 -9.30
CA PRO A 135 -12.54 3.95 -8.58
C PRO A 135 -13.03 5.07 -7.66
N ILE A 136 -14.35 5.19 -7.54
CA ILE A 136 -15.04 6.05 -6.56
C ILE A 136 -15.21 5.29 -5.25
#